data_AF-A0AAW4PHY4-F1
#
_entry.id   AF-A0AAW4PHY4-F1
#
_cell.length_a   1.000
_cell.length_b   1.000
_cell.length_c   1.000
_cell.angle_alpha   90.00
_cell.angle_beta   90.00
_cell.angle_gamma   90.00
#
_symmetry.space_group_name_H-M   'P 1'
#
loop_
_entity.id
_entity.type
_entity.pdbx_description
1 polymer ?
#
loop_
_entity_poly.entity_id
_entity_poly.type
_entity_poly.pdbx_seq_one_letter_code
_entity_poly.pdbx_strand_id
1 'polypeptide(L)'
;MMTRELESDDEFVATIDYVTKNSIGSVNYHGNQISIGPVNCEKGREVQVRYLGRHESLGRDVGFALCLDEDILGPEYDKWVRKVMDALLPDRPPEVGEVTYAEIKEIQERNLGVAILGGERIQLGPVYAQEGDLVRIVGVTNTCAEVRDNKARGENYATRFKILSKQTTELPVDIGDEITTVIAEGDENALIGYVGDAPIKFPGHGAEIGQKIDGRVTGFEGDRLVGEITETYDEVGRIDESTHWARMQWLQNAGFDEEPFREFAVEFIGGDPQNLPASDERLRDALVAEGIRLGIADKLRGADSETARTHISGLRHWVVHKLAAVLDDPSAEEGTDWFRDILWDRKGPTLTFLGDVLRLAEGYYAPAPTRAIMTSESEAVLISGKPSRVFLDAGLSLEFRGIARVITNTSRDELKDHDIPVQSREEYVGINGLELFTEEALVEFVAKQPRENWGQDTDWEAYTGRYGFQHEENPLEVQQDNGTKLSFWRVPVEYGTDTYQLKVMPEESDSAAMISVPSRYRKHVCLLLDSLGGRQQHVDLQTGTQENVIVNCDFAPPRPQMRWLYAVGAEWLETSSQMLQWRIRAESAESVKNIFAQLPVSITNNT
;
A
#
# COMPACT_ATOMS: atom_id res chain seq x y z
N MET A 1 -16.44 -3.22 -11.99
CA MET A 1 -15.12 -2.56 -12.05
C MET A 1 -15.11 -1.67 -13.28
N MET A 2 -14.93 -0.36 -13.13
CA MET A 2 -14.59 0.49 -14.27
C MET A 2 -13.14 0.19 -14.65
N THR A 3 -12.90 -0.23 -15.88
CA THR A 3 -11.57 -0.58 -16.39
C THR A 3 -10.74 0.71 -16.52
N ARG A 4 -9.54 0.74 -15.93
CA ARG A 4 -8.61 1.88 -16.01
C ARG A 4 -8.11 2.03 -17.46
N GLU A 5 -8.18 3.25 -18.01
CA GLU A 5 -7.56 3.59 -19.30
C GLU A 5 -6.03 3.68 -19.10
N LEU A 6 -5.22 3.17 -20.04
CA LEU A 6 -3.75 3.26 -19.97
C LEU A 6 -3.32 4.73 -20.07
N GLU A 7 -2.51 5.16 -19.11
CA GLU A 7 -1.85 6.47 -19.10
C GLU A 7 -0.43 6.32 -19.70
N SER A 8 0.14 7.40 -20.25
CA SER A 8 1.52 7.37 -20.75
C SER A 8 2.48 6.95 -19.63
N ASP A 9 3.52 6.20 -20.02
CA ASP A 9 4.49 5.54 -19.15
C ASP A 9 3.96 4.41 -18.25
N ASP A 10 2.68 3.99 -18.38
CA ASP A 10 2.20 2.77 -17.75
C ASP A 10 2.97 1.54 -18.26
N GLU A 11 3.61 0.82 -17.33
CA GLU A 11 4.24 -0.47 -17.61
C GLU A 11 3.27 -1.61 -17.34
N PHE A 12 3.22 -2.57 -18.27
CA PHE A 12 2.42 -3.77 -18.11
C PHE A 12 3.03 -4.94 -18.87
N VAL A 13 2.63 -6.14 -18.48
CA VAL A 13 3.00 -7.38 -19.17
C VAL A 13 1.89 -7.74 -20.14
N ALA A 14 2.26 -8.04 -21.39
CA ALA A 14 1.31 -8.44 -22.42
C ALA A 14 1.87 -9.54 -23.31
N THR A 15 0.98 -10.34 -23.89
CA THR A 15 1.37 -11.35 -24.88
C THR A 15 1.32 -10.75 -26.28
N ILE A 16 2.36 -11.00 -27.08
CA ILE A 16 2.38 -10.59 -28.49
C ILE A 16 1.30 -11.37 -29.25
N ASP A 17 0.30 -10.65 -29.72
CA ASP A 17 -0.85 -11.21 -30.43
C ASP A 17 -0.62 -11.39 -31.92
N TYR A 18 0.25 -10.55 -32.49
CA TYR A 18 0.54 -10.54 -33.91
C TYR A 18 1.90 -9.92 -34.21
N VAL A 19 2.61 -10.50 -35.18
CA VAL A 19 3.83 -9.92 -35.76
C VAL A 19 3.62 -9.79 -37.27
N THR A 20 3.78 -8.58 -37.79
CA THR A 20 3.61 -8.29 -39.22
C THR A 20 4.79 -8.83 -40.05
N LYS A 21 4.64 -8.84 -41.38
CA LYS A 21 5.74 -9.19 -42.31
C LYS A 21 6.97 -8.26 -42.21
N ASN A 22 6.81 -7.07 -41.64
CA ASN A 22 7.89 -6.11 -41.41
C ASN A 22 8.43 -6.21 -39.98
N SER A 23 8.19 -7.34 -39.31
CA SER A 23 8.57 -7.62 -37.93
C SER A 23 7.94 -6.69 -36.88
N ILE A 24 6.96 -5.85 -37.22
CA ILE A 24 6.27 -5.04 -36.20
C ILE A 24 5.37 -5.93 -35.34
N GLY A 25 5.66 -6.01 -34.05
CA GLY A 25 4.86 -6.68 -33.04
C GLY A 25 3.68 -5.83 -32.59
N SER A 26 2.59 -6.49 -32.21
CA SER A 26 1.44 -5.87 -31.56
C SER A 26 0.95 -6.70 -30.39
N VAL A 27 0.51 -6.02 -29.34
CA VAL A 27 -0.15 -6.58 -28.16
C VAL A 27 -1.57 -6.04 -28.07
N ASN A 28 -2.47 -6.77 -27.42
CA ASN A 28 -3.84 -6.37 -27.16
C ASN A 28 -4.00 -6.07 -25.67
N TYR A 29 -4.50 -4.88 -25.38
CA TYR A 29 -4.88 -4.48 -24.03
C TYR A 29 -6.34 -4.06 -24.03
N HIS A 30 -7.19 -4.83 -23.36
CA HIS A 30 -8.65 -4.58 -23.25
C HIS A 30 -9.36 -4.31 -24.59
N GLY A 31 -8.95 -4.98 -25.67
CA GLY A 31 -9.53 -4.83 -27.00
C GLY A 31 -8.83 -3.78 -27.90
N ASN A 32 -7.87 -3.04 -27.36
CA ASN A 32 -7.07 -2.07 -28.10
C ASN A 32 -5.76 -2.68 -28.57
N GLN A 33 -5.47 -2.53 -29.86
CA GLN A 33 -4.21 -2.99 -30.44
C GLN A 33 -3.11 -1.93 -30.24
N ILE A 34 -2.01 -2.34 -29.61
CA ILE A 34 -0.86 -1.49 -29.29
C ILE A 34 0.35 -2.03 -30.05
N SER A 35 1.00 -1.17 -30.84
CA SER A 35 2.22 -1.50 -31.57
C SER A 35 3.44 -1.34 -30.68
N ILE A 36 4.28 -2.38 -30.62
CA ILE A 36 5.47 -2.42 -29.76
C ILE A 36 6.79 -2.31 -30.53
N GLY A 37 6.71 -2.08 -31.84
CA GLY A 37 7.85 -1.91 -32.73
C GLY A 37 8.37 -3.19 -33.37
N PRO A 38 9.50 -3.11 -34.10
CA PRO A 38 10.15 -4.28 -34.67
C PRO A 38 10.57 -5.25 -33.57
N VAL A 39 10.14 -6.52 -33.66
CA VAL A 39 10.51 -7.57 -32.70
C VAL A 39 11.05 -8.80 -33.44
N ASN A 40 11.98 -9.50 -32.81
CA ASN A 40 12.64 -10.71 -33.29
C ASN A 40 12.09 -11.97 -32.59
N CYS A 41 10.78 -12.06 -32.42
CA CYS A 41 10.13 -13.21 -31.79
C CYS A 41 8.83 -13.61 -32.51
N GLU A 42 8.32 -14.79 -32.17
CA GLU A 42 7.03 -15.27 -32.66
C GLU A 42 5.86 -14.79 -31.79
N LYS A 43 4.65 -14.89 -32.34
CA LYS A 43 3.39 -14.67 -31.61
C LYS A 43 3.34 -15.57 -30.37
N GLY A 44 2.76 -15.07 -29.28
CA GLY A 44 2.51 -15.83 -28.05
C GLY A 44 3.60 -15.65 -26.98
N ARG A 45 4.66 -14.89 -27.29
CA ARG A 45 5.65 -14.48 -26.30
C ARG A 45 5.07 -13.39 -25.39
N GLU A 46 5.20 -13.60 -24.09
CA GLU A 46 4.92 -12.59 -23.08
C GLU A 46 6.09 -11.61 -22.99
N VAL A 47 5.77 -10.31 -22.94
CA VAL A 47 6.73 -9.21 -22.98
C VAL A 47 6.37 -8.10 -22.01
N GLN A 48 7.37 -7.44 -21.43
CA GLN A 48 7.16 -6.21 -20.68
C GLN A 48 7.13 -5.02 -21.65
N VAL A 49 6.12 -4.18 -21.51
CA VAL A 49 5.92 -3.01 -22.37
C VAL A 49 5.61 -1.76 -21.55
N ARG A 50 6.04 -0.61 -22.05
CA ARG A 50 5.73 0.72 -21.50
C ARG A 50 4.87 1.50 -22.50
N TYR A 51 3.66 1.86 -22.12
CA TYR A 51 2.74 2.59 -23.00
C TYR A 51 3.27 3.98 -23.31
N LEU A 52 3.33 4.35 -24.59
CA LEU A 52 3.72 5.70 -25.00
C LEU A 52 2.49 6.58 -25.21
N GLY A 53 1.48 6.09 -25.91
CA GLY A 53 0.30 6.87 -26.24
C GLY A 53 -0.43 6.35 -27.45
N ARG A 54 -1.40 7.12 -27.95
CA ARG A 54 -2.16 6.79 -29.17
C ARG A 54 -2.10 7.92 -30.17
N HIS A 55 -1.97 7.58 -31.45
CA HIS A 55 -2.13 8.54 -32.53
C HIS A 55 -3.29 8.12 -33.42
N GLU A 56 -4.07 9.08 -33.90
CA GLU A 56 -5.10 8.83 -34.89
C GLU A 56 -4.41 8.63 -36.25
N SER A 57 -4.38 7.40 -36.77
CA SER A 57 -3.77 7.09 -38.06
C SER A 57 -4.80 6.43 -38.96
N LEU A 58 -5.12 7.07 -40.09
CA LEU A 58 -6.03 6.54 -41.13
C LEU A 58 -7.40 6.12 -40.58
N GLY A 59 -8.00 6.95 -39.71
CA GLY A 59 -9.35 6.73 -39.17
C GLY A 59 -9.45 5.57 -38.16
N ARG A 60 -8.32 5.16 -37.57
CA ARG A 60 -8.27 4.25 -36.42
C ARG A 60 -7.27 4.79 -35.40
N ASP A 61 -7.62 4.69 -34.13
CA ASP A 61 -6.69 4.93 -33.02
C ASP A 61 -5.70 3.77 -32.95
N VAL A 62 -4.42 4.06 -33.12
CA VAL A 62 -3.35 3.07 -32.95
C VAL A 62 -2.54 3.45 -31.72
N GLY A 63 -2.49 2.54 -30.75
CA GLY A 63 -1.63 2.68 -29.58
C GLY A 63 -0.18 2.33 -29.90
N PHE A 64 0.75 2.96 -29.19
CA PHE A 64 2.18 2.69 -29.26
C PHE A 64 2.72 2.42 -27.87
N ALA A 65 3.67 1.49 -27.78
CA ALA A 65 4.39 1.18 -26.56
C ALA A 65 5.85 0.83 -26.88
N LEU A 66 6.75 1.03 -25.91
CA LEU A 66 8.10 0.48 -25.93
C LEU A 66 8.05 -0.95 -25.42
N CYS A 67 8.86 -1.82 -26.02
CA CYS A 67 9.16 -3.13 -25.49
C CYS A 67 10.42 -2.99 -24.63
N LEU A 68 10.34 -3.44 -23.37
CA LEU A 68 11.45 -3.34 -22.41
C LEU A 68 12.36 -4.58 -22.42
N ASP A 69 11.94 -5.64 -23.10
CA ASP A 69 12.68 -6.88 -23.24
C ASP A 69 13.75 -6.73 -24.35
N GLU A 70 14.98 -6.41 -23.96
CA GLU A 70 16.08 -6.13 -24.90
C GLU A 70 16.41 -7.30 -25.83
N ASP A 71 16.19 -8.54 -25.39
CA ASP A 71 16.53 -9.77 -26.11
C ASP A 71 15.67 -10.01 -27.35
N ILE A 72 14.52 -9.34 -27.46
CA ILE A 72 13.58 -9.49 -28.57
C ILE A 72 13.49 -8.27 -29.47
N LEU A 73 14.27 -7.21 -29.24
CA LEU A 73 14.23 -6.01 -30.07
C LEU A 73 14.74 -6.28 -31.49
N GLY A 74 13.96 -5.85 -32.48
CA GLY A 74 14.26 -5.99 -33.90
C GLY A 74 15.32 -5.02 -34.40
N PRO A 75 15.92 -5.27 -35.58
CA PRO A 75 16.77 -4.28 -36.23
C PRO A 75 16.00 -2.97 -36.48
N GLU A 76 16.67 -1.83 -36.33
CA GLU A 76 16.08 -0.49 -36.46
C GLU A 76 15.04 -0.11 -35.37
N TYR A 77 15.00 -0.80 -34.23
CA TYR A 77 14.09 -0.47 -33.12
C TYR A 77 14.16 1.02 -32.72
N ASP A 78 15.37 1.54 -32.46
CA ASP A 78 15.56 2.94 -32.07
C ASP A 78 15.06 3.94 -33.11
N LYS A 79 15.18 3.59 -34.39
CA LYS A 79 14.70 4.43 -35.50
C LYS A 79 13.17 4.39 -35.58
N TRP A 80 12.56 3.25 -35.26
CA TRP A 80 11.10 3.15 -35.11
C TRP A 80 10.61 3.98 -33.92
N VAL A 81 11.27 3.88 -32.76
CA VAL A 81 10.94 4.68 -31.57
C VAL A 81 10.96 6.17 -31.90
N ARG A 82 12.05 6.67 -32.53
CA ARG A 82 12.11 8.08 -32.96
C ARG A 82 10.96 8.49 -33.86
N LYS A 83 10.61 7.64 -34.83
CA LYS A 83 9.49 7.91 -35.75
C LYS A 83 8.14 7.93 -35.02
N VAL A 84 7.95 7.09 -34.02
CA VAL A 84 6.73 7.08 -33.18
C VAL A 84 6.66 8.35 -32.34
N MET A 85 7.78 8.74 -31.72
CA MET A 85 7.85 9.99 -30.96
C MET A 85 7.59 11.21 -31.83
N ASP A 86 8.18 11.28 -33.03
CA ASP A 86 7.92 12.33 -34.02
C ASP A 86 6.44 12.37 -34.48
N ALA A 87 5.74 11.22 -34.41
CA ALA A 87 4.32 11.16 -34.76
C ALA A 87 3.43 11.59 -33.58
N LEU A 88 3.78 11.22 -32.34
CA LEU A 88 3.01 11.56 -31.14
C LEU A 88 3.15 13.03 -30.75
N LEU A 89 4.34 13.61 -30.96
CA LEU A 89 4.64 14.99 -30.60
C LEU A 89 4.21 15.94 -31.73
N PRO A 90 3.31 16.90 -31.46
CA PRO A 90 2.86 17.84 -32.47
C PRO A 90 3.97 18.84 -32.83
N ASP A 91 3.95 19.30 -34.08
CA ASP A 91 4.86 20.31 -34.63
C ASP A 91 4.43 21.76 -34.31
N ARG A 92 3.42 21.92 -33.47
CA ARG A 92 2.84 23.18 -33.01
C ARG A 92 2.23 23.03 -31.62
N PRO A 93 2.01 24.14 -30.88
CA PRO A 93 1.18 24.12 -29.68
C PRO A 93 -0.25 23.61 -29.95
N PRO A 94 -0.87 22.89 -29.01
CA PRO A 94 -2.27 22.46 -29.13
C PRO A 94 -3.22 23.65 -29.13
N GLU A 95 -4.25 23.59 -29.97
CA GLU A 95 -5.40 24.49 -29.88
C GLU A 95 -6.20 24.28 -28.60
N VAL A 96 -7.00 25.27 -28.23
CA VAL A 96 -7.88 25.17 -27.05
C VAL A 96 -8.84 23.99 -27.22
N GLY A 97 -8.76 23.02 -26.30
CA GLY A 97 -9.52 21.77 -26.33
C GLY A 97 -8.92 20.64 -27.16
N GLU A 98 -7.81 20.88 -27.88
CA GLU A 98 -7.10 19.84 -28.63
C GLU A 98 -6.33 18.94 -27.66
N VAL A 99 -6.56 17.63 -27.76
CA VAL A 99 -5.87 16.61 -26.97
C VAL A 99 -4.67 16.09 -27.77
N THR A 100 -3.48 16.13 -27.18
CA THR A 100 -2.24 15.67 -27.82
C THR A 100 -1.24 15.16 -26.77
N TYR A 101 0.00 14.90 -27.17
CA TYR A 101 1.10 14.52 -26.29
C TYR A 101 2.19 15.57 -26.28
N ALA A 102 2.90 15.65 -25.15
CA ALA A 102 4.06 16.50 -25.00
C ALA A 102 5.14 15.78 -24.18
N GLU A 103 6.39 15.99 -24.56
CA GLU A 103 7.53 15.59 -23.76
C GLU A 103 7.89 16.74 -22.81
N ILE A 104 8.08 16.42 -21.53
CA ILE A 104 8.53 17.39 -20.54
C ILE A 104 10.00 17.68 -20.81
N LYS A 105 10.31 18.93 -21.17
CA LYS A 105 11.67 19.36 -21.52
C LYS A 105 12.43 19.96 -20.36
N GLU A 106 11.71 20.54 -19.40
CA GLU A 106 12.31 21.22 -18.25
C GLU A 106 11.30 21.19 -17.10
N ILE A 107 11.80 21.00 -15.88
CA ILE A 107 11.03 21.17 -14.65
C ILE A 107 11.60 22.37 -13.90
N GLN A 108 10.78 23.41 -13.77
CA GLN A 108 11.18 24.63 -13.06
C GLN A 108 10.96 24.50 -11.55
N GLU A 109 11.29 25.55 -10.80
CA GLU A 109 10.98 25.66 -9.38
C GLU A 109 9.50 25.29 -9.10
N ARG A 110 9.30 24.64 -7.95
CA ARG A 110 7.98 24.14 -7.50
C ARG A 110 7.33 23.14 -8.46
N ASN A 111 8.16 22.40 -9.18
CA ASN A 111 7.79 21.33 -10.10
C ASN A 111 6.96 21.79 -11.31
N LEU A 112 7.10 23.04 -11.76
CA LEU A 112 6.36 23.52 -12.94
C LEU A 112 6.96 22.92 -14.21
N GLY A 113 6.23 21.98 -14.82
CA GLY A 113 6.61 21.30 -16.04
C GLY A 113 6.47 22.20 -17.26
N VAL A 114 7.44 22.09 -18.17
CA VAL A 114 7.45 22.83 -19.43
C VAL A 114 7.74 21.90 -20.60
N ALA A 115 6.95 22.03 -21.66
CA ALA A 115 7.19 21.41 -22.95
C ALA A 115 7.62 22.43 -24.01
N ILE A 116 8.30 21.94 -25.05
CA ILE A 116 8.60 22.73 -26.26
C ILE A 116 7.88 22.07 -27.43
N LEU A 117 6.85 22.73 -27.96
CA LEU A 117 6.03 22.23 -29.07
C LEU A 117 6.09 23.23 -30.23
N GLY A 118 6.52 22.78 -31.40
CA GLY A 118 6.73 23.68 -32.55
C GLY A 118 7.73 24.82 -32.33
N GLY A 119 8.63 24.67 -31.37
CA GLY A 119 9.58 25.71 -30.96
C GLY A 119 9.02 26.74 -29.96
N GLU A 120 7.76 26.61 -29.55
CA GLU A 120 7.14 27.44 -28.53
C GLU A 120 7.15 26.75 -27.17
N ARG A 121 7.28 27.55 -26.11
CA ARG A 121 7.34 27.08 -24.72
C ARG A 121 5.93 27.01 -24.15
N ILE A 122 5.50 25.80 -23.77
CA ILE A 122 4.16 25.53 -23.23
C ILE A 122 4.29 25.10 -21.77
N GLN A 123 3.60 25.81 -20.89
CA GLN A 123 3.55 25.49 -19.46
C GLN A 123 2.49 24.42 -19.18
N LEU A 124 2.87 23.42 -18.40
CA LEU A 124 2.04 22.25 -18.11
C LEU A 124 1.46 22.25 -16.69
N GLY A 125 1.82 23.23 -15.86
CA GLY A 125 1.48 23.23 -14.43
C GLY A 125 2.43 22.36 -13.61
N PRO A 126 2.11 22.10 -12.32
CA PRO A 126 2.96 21.27 -11.48
C PRO A 126 2.92 19.81 -11.93
N VAL A 127 4.07 19.14 -12.01
CA VAL A 127 4.17 17.75 -12.47
C VAL A 127 5.04 16.92 -11.52
N TYR A 128 4.74 15.62 -11.37
CA TYR A 128 5.60 14.65 -10.68
C TYR A 128 6.47 13.81 -11.62
N ALA A 129 6.33 14.04 -12.92
CA ALA A 129 7.13 13.41 -13.96
C ALA A 129 8.56 13.99 -14.00
N GLN A 130 9.45 13.30 -14.71
CA GLN A 130 10.84 13.69 -14.93
C GLN A 130 11.03 14.37 -16.29
N GLU A 131 12.17 15.03 -16.48
CA GLU A 131 12.57 15.52 -17.80
C GLU A 131 12.74 14.35 -18.78
N GLY A 132 12.09 14.44 -19.93
CA GLY A 132 12.03 13.39 -20.95
C GLY A 132 10.75 12.54 -20.91
N ASP A 133 9.97 12.61 -19.83
CA ASP A 133 8.71 11.85 -19.73
C ASP A 133 7.66 12.40 -20.71
N LEU A 134 6.82 11.49 -21.22
CA LEU A 134 5.77 11.84 -22.16
C LEU A 134 4.44 11.93 -21.41
N VAL A 135 3.74 13.05 -21.58
CA VAL A 135 2.44 13.28 -20.95
C VAL A 135 1.38 13.63 -21.98
N ARG A 136 0.17 13.13 -21.74
CA ARG A 136 -1.00 13.53 -22.49
C ARG A 136 -1.50 14.87 -21.99
N ILE A 137 -1.73 15.81 -22.91
CA ILE A 137 -2.09 17.19 -22.60
C ILE A 137 -3.32 17.65 -23.38
N VAL A 138 -3.99 18.70 -22.88
CA VAL A 138 -5.07 19.41 -23.57
C VAL A 138 -4.76 20.89 -23.63
N GLY A 139 -4.82 21.49 -24.82
CA GLY A 139 -4.59 22.92 -24.96
C GLY A 139 -5.64 23.74 -24.19
N VAL A 140 -5.19 24.74 -23.43
CA VAL A 140 -6.07 25.64 -22.66
C VAL A 140 -5.88 27.09 -23.10
N THR A 141 -4.62 27.48 -23.29
CA THR A 141 -4.24 28.74 -23.92
C THR A 141 -3.08 28.49 -24.88
N ASN A 142 -2.69 29.49 -25.66
CA ASN A 142 -1.55 29.37 -26.57
C ASN A 142 -0.20 29.17 -25.84
N THR A 143 -0.15 29.35 -24.52
CA THR A 143 1.07 29.20 -23.70
C THR A 143 0.93 28.14 -22.61
N CYS A 144 -0.25 27.54 -22.43
CA CYS A 144 -0.52 26.59 -21.35
C CYS A 144 -1.36 25.41 -21.84
N ALA A 145 -1.00 24.21 -21.42
CA ALA A 145 -1.76 23.00 -21.67
C ALA A 145 -1.92 22.18 -20.38
N GLU A 146 -3.11 21.64 -20.17
CA GLU A 146 -3.46 20.84 -19.00
C GLU A 146 -3.03 19.38 -19.21
N VAL A 147 -2.19 18.85 -18.33
CA VAL A 147 -1.83 17.43 -18.26
C VAL A 147 -3.07 16.61 -17.90
N ARG A 148 -3.34 15.53 -18.61
CA ARG A 148 -4.50 14.64 -18.39
C ARG A 148 -4.15 13.39 -17.61
N ASP A 149 -2.89 12.97 -17.62
CA ASP A 149 -2.44 11.79 -16.91
C ASP A 149 -2.39 12.08 -15.40
N ASN A 150 -3.18 11.36 -14.60
CA ASN A 150 -3.33 11.68 -13.19
C ASN A 150 -2.04 11.43 -12.41
N LYS A 151 -1.30 10.39 -12.78
CA LYS A 151 0.01 10.07 -12.19
C LYS A 151 1.06 11.16 -12.40
N ALA A 152 0.96 11.90 -13.51
CA ALA A 152 1.93 12.93 -13.86
C ALA A 152 1.61 14.29 -13.23
N ARG A 153 0.37 14.51 -12.77
CA ARG A 153 -0.06 15.77 -12.14
C ARG A 153 0.57 15.92 -10.76
N GLY A 154 1.21 17.06 -10.53
CA GLY A 154 1.79 17.43 -9.24
C GLY A 154 0.75 17.91 -8.21
N GLU A 155 1.22 18.30 -7.03
CA GLU A 155 0.37 18.77 -5.93
C GLU A 155 -0.52 19.96 -6.33
N ASN A 156 -1.77 19.93 -5.88
CA ASN A 156 -2.78 20.98 -6.06
C ASN A 156 -2.93 21.42 -7.52
N TYR A 157 -2.81 20.45 -8.44
CA TYR A 157 -2.68 20.66 -9.88
C TYR A 157 -3.76 21.59 -10.44
N ALA A 158 -5.03 21.29 -10.19
CA ALA A 158 -6.15 22.02 -10.78
C ALA A 158 -6.12 23.50 -10.39
N THR A 159 -5.94 23.80 -9.11
CA THR A 159 -5.93 25.17 -8.57
C THR A 159 -4.70 25.94 -9.07
N ARG A 160 -3.51 25.35 -8.96
CA ARG A 160 -2.26 25.99 -9.41
C ARG A 160 -2.23 26.20 -10.92
N PHE A 161 -2.74 25.24 -11.70
CA PHE A 161 -2.84 25.37 -13.14
C PHE A 161 -3.82 26.48 -13.56
N LYS A 162 -4.96 26.63 -12.88
CA LYS A 162 -5.90 27.75 -13.13
C LYS A 162 -5.27 29.11 -12.86
N ILE A 163 -4.46 29.23 -11.81
CA ILE A 163 -3.69 30.46 -11.54
C ILE A 163 -2.70 30.72 -12.69
N LEU A 164 -1.94 29.69 -13.06
CA LEU A 164 -0.94 29.75 -14.13
C LEU A 164 -1.55 30.13 -15.50
N SER A 165 -2.69 29.55 -15.84
CA SER A 165 -3.44 29.80 -17.07
C SER A 165 -4.27 31.09 -17.04
N LYS A 166 -4.23 31.84 -15.92
CA LYS A 166 -4.99 33.07 -15.68
C LYS A 166 -6.52 32.89 -15.74
N GLN A 167 -7.00 31.68 -15.43
CA GLN A 167 -8.43 31.38 -15.27
C GLN A 167 -8.90 31.72 -13.84
N THR A 168 -8.58 32.93 -13.37
CA THR A 168 -8.72 33.32 -11.96
C THR A 168 -10.17 33.47 -11.52
N THR A 169 -11.11 33.71 -12.43
CA THR A 169 -12.55 33.81 -12.13
C THR A 169 -13.18 32.49 -11.69
N GLU A 170 -12.47 31.37 -11.83
CA GLU A 170 -12.91 30.04 -11.39
C GLU A 170 -12.29 29.60 -10.06
N LEU A 171 -11.49 30.47 -9.44
CA LEU A 171 -10.90 30.23 -8.13
C LEU A 171 -11.88 30.67 -7.04
N PRO A 172 -11.82 30.06 -5.84
CA PRO A 172 -12.68 30.44 -4.71
C PRO A 172 -12.27 31.77 -4.04
N VAL A 173 -11.28 32.47 -4.60
CA VAL A 173 -10.64 33.66 -4.01
C VAL A 173 -10.35 34.71 -5.09
N ASP A 174 -10.68 35.96 -4.77
CA ASP A 174 -10.51 37.14 -5.61
C ASP A 174 -9.47 38.13 -5.04
N ILE A 175 -8.99 39.03 -5.89
CA ILE A 175 -8.12 40.13 -5.45
C ILE A 175 -8.92 41.05 -4.53
N GLY A 176 -8.37 41.33 -3.35
CA GLY A 176 -8.99 42.13 -2.31
C GLY A 176 -9.63 41.32 -1.19
N ASP A 177 -9.73 40.00 -1.34
CA ASP A 177 -10.26 39.13 -0.29
C ASP A 177 -9.34 39.12 0.94
N GLU A 178 -9.96 39.26 2.10
CA GLU A 178 -9.33 39.03 3.41
C GLU A 178 -9.34 37.53 3.67
N ILE A 179 -8.19 36.99 4.06
CA ILE A 179 -7.98 35.57 4.32
C ILE A 179 -7.32 35.38 5.68
N THR A 180 -7.66 34.28 6.34
CA THR A 180 -6.92 33.79 7.49
C THR A 180 -6.19 32.53 7.05
N THR A 181 -4.88 32.47 7.27
CA THR A 181 -4.06 31.31 6.93
C THR A 181 -2.93 31.13 7.93
N VAL A 182 -2.15 30.07 7.77
CA VAL A 182 -0.96 29.79 8.55
C VAL A 182 0.22 29.78 7.60
N ILE A 183 1.33 30.43 7.99
CA ILE A 183 2.55 30.36 7.21
C ILE A 183 3.04 28.91 7.24
N ALA A 184 3.01 28.28 6.08
CA ALA A 184 3.39 26.89 5.87
C ALA A 184 4.86 26.77 5.47
N GLU A 185 5.35 27.72 4.68
CA GLU A 185 6.71 27.68 4.14
C GLU A 185 7.35 29.08 4.17
N GLY A 186 8.68 29.13 4.12
CA GLY A 186 9.42 30.39 4.03
C GLY A 186 10.78 30.22 3.37
N ASP A 187 11.16 31.23 2.57
CA ASP A 187 12.51 31.45 2.08
C ASP A 187 13.01 32.86 2.50
N GLU A 188 14.25 33.21 2.14
CA GLU A 188 14.84 34.52 2.50
C GLU A 188 14.04 35.72 1.97
N ASN A 189 13.12 35.55 1.02
CA ASN A 189 12.43 36.63 0.31
C ASN A 189 10.90 36.55 0.41
N ALA A 190 10.34 35.45 0.91
CA ALA A 190 8.91 35.19 0.90
C ALA A 190 8.47 34.17 1.95
N LEU A 191 7.25 34.38 2.47
CA LEU A 191 6.51 33.39 3.24
C LEU A 191 5.37 32.84 2.39
N ILE A 192 5.01 31.58 2.56
CA ILE A 192 3.93 30.92 1.82
C ILE A 192 2.90 30.41 2.81
N GLY A 193 1.64 30.75 2.60
CA GLY A 193 0.48 30.12 3.24
C GLY A 193 -0.44 29.46 2.21
N TYR A 194 -1.57 28.94 2.67
CA TYR A 194 -2.54 28.24 1.82
C TYR A 194 -3.97 28.73 2.09
N VAL A 195 -4.77 28.88 1.02
CA VAL A 195 -6.20 29.19 1.10
C VAL A 195 -6.96 28.12 0.32
N GLY A 196 -7.41 27.09 1.04
CA GLY A 196 -7.65 25.78 0.42
C GLY A 196 -6.38 25.32 -0.33
N ASP A 197 -6.57 24.69 -1.49
CA ASP A 197 -5.46 24.19 -2.32
C ASP A 197 -4.55 25.28 -2.93
N ALA A 198 -4.91 26.56 -2.79
CA ALA A 198 -4.20 27.67 -3.46
C ALA A 198 -3.02 28.17 -2.60
N PRO A 199 -1.77 28.04 -3.08
CA PRO A 199 -0.63 28.63 -2.38
C PRO A 199 -0.65 30.15 -2.53
N ILE A 200 -0.42 30.87 -1.43
CA ILE A 200 -0.30 32.33 -1.40
C ILE A 200 1.08 32.76 -0.90
N LYS A 201 1.77 33.57 -1.69
CA LYS A 201 3.05 34.18 -1.34
C LYS A 201 2.85 35.55 -0.69
N PHE A 202 3.49 35.73 0.44
CA PHE A 202 3.61 36.99 1.16
C PHE A 202 5.05 37.52 1.05
N PRO A 203 5.28 38.60 0.28
CA PRO A 203 6.58 39.25 0.20
C PRO A 203 6.76 40.14 1.45
N GLY A 204 7.46 39.66 2.46
CA GLY A 204 7.74 40.45 3.67
C GLY A 204 8.24 39.64 4.86
N HIS A 205 8.91 40.34 5.78
CA HIS A 205 9.41 39.81 7.05
C HIS A 205 8.49 40.26 8.19
N GLY A 206 8.05 39.33 9.03
CA GLY A 206 7.24 39.65 10.21
C GLY A 206 6.39 38.52 10.77
N ALA A 207 6.18 37.45 9.98
CA ALA A 207 5.56 36.22 10.45
C ALA A 207 6.59 35.07 10.42
N GLU A 208 6.37 34.07 11.26
CA GLU A 208 7.17 32.85 11.34
C GLU A 208 6.40 31.65 10.79
N ILE A 209 7.12 30.62 10.34
CA ILE A 209 6.48 29.37 9.90
C ILE A 209 5.71 28.75 11.07
N GLY A 210 4.48 28.31 10.80
CA GLY A 210 3.51 27.83 11.79
C GLY A 210 2.67 28.94 12.42
N GLN A 211 2.99 30.21 12.18
CA GLN A 211 2.23 31.33 12.74
C GLN A 211 0.95 31.58 11.95
N LYS A 212 -0.17 31.72 12.68
CA LYS A 212 -1.44 32.15 12.09
C LYS A 212 -1.37 33.64 11.75
N ILE A 213 -1.85 33.97 10.56
CA ILE A 213 -1.89 35.33 10.04
C ILE A 213 -3.27 35.63 9.43
N ASP A 214 -3.62 36.91 9.43
CA ASP A 214 -4.56 37.44 8.45
C ASP A 214 -3.78 38.16 7.35
N GLY A 215 -4.28 38.00 6.13
CA GLY A 215 -3.71 38.65 4.97
C GLY A 215 -4.78 39.06 3.99
N ARG A 216 -4.37 39.84 2.99
CA ARG A 216 -5.22 40.22 1.87
C ARG A 216 -4.60 39.77 0.57
N VAL A 217 -5.39 39.16 -0.31
CA VAL A 217 -4.96 38.80 -1.66
C VAL A 217 -4.77 40.07 -2.48
N THR A 218 -3.55 40.31 -2.98
CA THR A 218 -3.18 41.50 -3.75
C THR A 218 -3.02 41.21 -5.25
N GLY A 219 -2.83 39.94 -5.62
CA GLY A 219 -2.69 39.55 -7.02
C GLY A 219 -2.41 38.07 -7.22
N PHE A 220 -2.00 37.74 -8.45
CA PHE A 220 -1.60 36.41 -8.87
C PHE A 220 -0.23 36.50 -9.56
N GLU A 221 0.70 35.61 -9.23
CA GLU A 221 2.04 35.54 -9.82
C GLU A 221 2.39 34.09 -10.13
N GLY A 222 2.67 33.77 -11.40
CA GLY A 222 2.97 32.40 -11.81
C GLY A 222 1.80 31.46 -11.50
N ASP A 223 2.02 30.48 -10.64
CA ASP A 223 1.06 29.45 -10.23
C ASP A 223 0.49 29.67 -8.80
N ARG A 224 0.65 30.87 -8.24
CA ARG A 224 0.28 31.20 -6.85
C ARG A 224 -0.43 32.54 -6.73
N LEU A 225 -1.14 32.71 -5.62
CA LEU A 225 -1.64 33.99 -5.16
C LEU A 225 -0.47 34.83 -4.61
N VAL A 226 -0.61 36.14 -4.64
CA VAL A 226 0.27 37.08 -3.94
C VAL A 226 -0.58 37.84 -2.94
N GLY A 227 -0.13 37.92 -1.70
CA GLY A 227 -0.84 38.60 -0.62
C GLY A 227 0.03 39.59 0.15
N GLU A 228 -0.62 40.42 0.94
CA GLU A 228 0.02 41.22 2.00
C GLU A 228 -0.43 40.69 3.36
N ILE A 229 0.48 40.60 4.34
CA ILE A 229 0.11 40.25 5.72
C ILE A 229 -0.48 41.49 6.37
N THR A 230 -1.72 41.38 6.86
CA THR A 230 -2.44 42.49 7.53
C THR A 230 -2.34 42.37 9.04
N GLU A 231 -2.33 41.16 9.59
CA GLU A 231 -2.22 40.89 11.02
C GLU A 231 -1.48 39.56 11.29
N THR A 232 -0.69 39.51 12.38
CA THR A 232 0.00 38.29 12.84
C THR A 232 -0.49 37.94 14.24
N TYR A 233 -0.78 36.68 14.48
CA TYR A 233 -1.25 36.20 15.78
C TYR A 233 -0.14 35.43 16.50
N ASP A 234 -0.09 35.51 17.83
CA ASP A 234 0.79 34.65 18.67
C ASP A 234 0.23 33.21 18.81
N GLU A 235 -0.58 32.76 17.85
CA GLU A 235 -1.17 31.43 17.79
C GLU A 235 -0.43 30.60 16.73
N VAL A 236 0.06 29.41 17.12
CA VAL A 236 0.48 28.40 16.16
C VAL A 236 -0.79 27.80 15.56
N GLY A 237 -1.05 28.11 14.29
CA GLY A 237 -2.23 27.63 13.60
C GLY A 237 -2.02 26.24 13.02
N ARG A 238 -3.13 25.55 12.72
CA ARG A 238 -3.10 24.30 11.96
C ARG A 238 -2.94 24.64 10.49
N ILE A 239 -1.94 24.08 9.81
CA ILE A 239 -1.80 24.25 8.36
C ILE A 239 -2.70 23.22 7.70
N ASP A 240 -3.95 23.59 7.43
CA ASP A 240 -4.87 22.78 6.63
C ASP A 240 -4.28 22.61 5.22
N GLU A 241 -4.32 21.39 4.69
CA GLU A 241 -3.81 21.03 3.35
C GLU A 241 -2.30 21.33 3.14
N SER A 242 -1.51 21.31 4.23
CA SER A 242 -0.05 21.40 4.14
C SER A 242 0.54 20.29 3.26
N THR A 243 1.54 20.63 2.47
CA THR A 243 2.38 19.66 1.77
C THR A 243 3.27 18.90 2.77
N HIS A 244 3.77 17.71 2.41
CA HIS A 244 4.76 17.01 3.25
C HIS A 244 5.98 17.88 3.52
N TRP A 245 6.36 18.66 2.52
CA TRP A 245 7.44 19.64 2.56
C TRP A 245 7.22 20.66 3.69
N ALA A 246 6.06 21.32 3.75
CA ALA A 246 5.76 22.34 4.77
C ALA A 246 5.86 21.79 6.20
N ARG A 247 5.44 20.53 6.39
CA ARG A 247 5.56 19.85 7.68
C ARG A 247 7.01 19.59 8.08
N MET A 248 7.89 19.27 7.13
CA MET A 248 9.32 19.10 7.42
C MET A 248 9.98 20.39 7.85
N GLN A 249 9.63 21.51 7.21
CA GLN A 249 10.17 22.82 7.56
C GLN A 249 9.66 23.31 8.92
N TRP A 250 8.42 22.98 9.28
CA TRP A 250 7.91 23.21 10.63
C TRP A 250 8.73 22.44 11.68
N LEU A 251 9.07 21.17 11.40
CA LEU A 251 9.95 20.40 12.27
C LEU A 251 11.37 21.00 12.34
N GLN A 252 11.92 21.49 11.23
CA GLN A 252 13.21 22.21 11.22
C GLN A 252 13.20 23.44 12.12
N ASN A 253 12.15 24.24 12.06
CA ASN A 253 12.02 25.39 12.97
C ASN A 253 11.81 24.98 14.44
N ALA A 254 11.25 23.80 14.68
CA ALA A 254 11.17 23.21 16.02
C ALA A 254 12.51 22.64 16.53
N GLY A 255 13.56 22.65 15.70
CA GLY A 255 14.92 22.21 16.03
C GLY A 255 15.31 20.82 15.51
N PHE A 256 14.57 20.27 14.54
CA PHE A 256 14.88 18.99 13.90
C PHE A 256 15.53 19.21 12.52
N ASP A 257 16.84 19.07 12.39
CA ASP A 257 17.61 19.67 11.29
C ASP A 257 17.77 18.79 10.03
N GLU A 258 18.53 17.70 10.13
CA GLU A 258 19.06 16.95 8.95
C GLU A 258 18.02 15.99 8.36
N GLU A 259 17.34 15.22 9.23
CA GLU A 259 16.26 14.31 8.84
C GLU A 259 15.02 14.59 9.72
N PRO A 260 14.30 15.71 9.49
CA PRO A 260 13.36 16.25 10.47
C PRO A 260 12.28 15.27 10.92
N PHE A 261 11.72 14.51 9.97
CA PHE A 261 10.71 13.48 10.28
C PHE A 261 11.26 12.37 11.16
N ARG A 262 12.49 11.93 10.88
CA ARG A 262 13.13 10.83 11.58
C ARG A 262 13.60 11.26 12.96
N GLU A 263 14.16 12.45 13.10
CA GLU A 263 14.53 13.01 14.39
C GLU A 263 13.30 13.20 15.29
N PHE A 264 12.19 13.71 14.73
CA PHE A 264 10.92 13.75 15.43
C PHE A 264 10.46 12.35 15.87
N ALA A 265 10.58 11.34 15.00
CA ALA A 265 10.20 9.98 15.33
C ALA A 265 11.07 9.36 16.43
N VAL A 266 12.37 9.64 16.42
CA VAL A 266 13.31 9.26 17.49
C VAL A 266 12.86 9.85 18.81
N GLU A 267 12.59 11.15 18.86
CA GLU A 267 12.16 11.80 20.09
C GLU A 267 10.79 11.27 20.55
N PHE A 268 9.82 11.18 19.64
CA PHE A 268 8.46 10.77 19.95
C PHE A 268 8.39 9.33 20.50
N ILE A 269 9.07 8.40 19.83
CA ILE A 269 9.12 6.98 20.23
C ILE A 269 10.06 6.77 21.42
N GLY A 270 11.15 7.53 21.48
CA GLY A 270 12.23 7.43 22.47
C GLY A 270 13.27 6.34 22.18
N GLY A 271 13.28 5.77 20.97
CA GLY A 271 14.19 4.68 20.56
C GLY A 271 15.51 5.18 19.93
N ASP A 272 16.44 4.27 19.70
CA ASP A 272 17.67 4.56 18.94
C ASP A 272 17.33 4.82 17.46
N PRO A 273 17.86 5.89 16.82
CA PRO A 273 17.68 6.15 15.40
C PRO A 273 17.96 4.93 14.50
N GLN A 274 18.97 4.13 14.82
CA GLN A 274 19.36 2.94 14.04
C GLN A 274 18.32 1.82 14.11
N ASN A 275 17.49 1.84 15.15
CA ASN A 275 16.47 0.84 15.40
C ASN A 275 15.09 1.23 14.82
N LEU A 276 14.97 2.38 14.16
CA LEU A 276 13.76 2.80 13.47
C LEU A 276 13.75 2.30 12.00
N PRO A 277 12.55 2.16 11.39
CA PRO A 277 12.47 1.82 9.97
C PRO A 277 13.15 2.86 9.08
N ALA A 278 13.82 2.40 8.02
CA ALA A 278 14.48 3.27 7.06
C ALA A 278 13.51 3.93 6.05
N SER A 279 12.32 3.34 5.81
CA SER A 279 11.33 3.92 4.91
C SER A 279 10.32 4.79 5.66
N ASP A 280 9.99 5.95 5.08
CA ASP A 280 9.04 6.90 5.66
C ASP A 280 7.66 6.29 5.91
N GLU A 281 7.19 5.41 5.03
CA GLU A 281 5.92 4.71 5.20
C GLU A 281 5.91 3.86 6.47
N ARG A 282 6.98 3.07 6.71
CA ARG A 282 7.07 2.23 7.92
C ARG A 282 7.37 3.06 9.16
N LEU A 283 8.10 4.16 9.02
CA LEU A 283 8.32 5.10 10.10
C LEU A 283 7.00 5.75 10.54
N ARG A 284 6.16 6.15 9.57
CA ARG A 284 4.79 6.61 9.80
C ARG A 284 3.96 5.55 10.52
N ASP A 285 3.99 4.29 10.07
CA ASP A 285 3.31 3.19 10.75
C ASP A 285 3.74 3.06 12.22
N ALA A 286 5.05 3.12 12.48
CA ALA A 286 5.62 3.03 13.82
C ALA A 286 5.17 4.20 14.72
N LEU A 287 5.21 5.42 14.19
CA LEU A 287 4.73 6.64 14.85
C LEU A 287 3.25 6.55 15.23
N VAL A 288 2.38 6.17 14.30
CA VAL A 288 0.94 6.04 14.55
C VAL A 288 0.68 4.93 15.58
N ALA A 289 1.34 3.78 15.43
CA ALA A 289 1.20 2.66 16.34
C ALA A 289 1.61 3.05 17.77
N GLU A 290 2.72 3.77 17.91
CA GLU A 290 3.18 4.28 19.20
C GLU A 290 2.26 5.36 19.77
N GLY A 291 1.78 6.28 18.93
CA GLY A 291 0.78 7.28 19.30
C GLY A 291 -0.49 6.65 19.87
N ILE A 292 -0.96 5.54 19.29
CA ILE A 292 -2.09 4.78 19.82
C ILE A 292 -1.77 4.18 21.20
N ARG A 293 -0.60 3.57 21.39
CA ARG A 293 -0.18 3.00 22.70
C ARG A 293 -0.08 4.09 23.76
N LEU A 294 0.51 5.25 23.42
CA LEU A 294 0.59 6.43 24.29
C LEU A 294 -0.80 6.98 24.63
N GLY A 295 -1.68 7.12 23.63
CA GLY A 295 -3.04 7.62 23.83
C GLY A 295 -3.86 6.68 24.73
N ILE A 296 -3.71 5.37 24.58
CA ILE A 296 -4.32 4.39 25.50
C ILE A 296 -3.75 4.57 26.91
N ALA A 297 -2.42 4.59 27.06
CA ALA A 297 -1.78 4.72 28.37
C ALA A 297 -2.16 6.03 29.10
N ASP A 298 -2.24 7.14 28.37
CA ASP A 298 -2.62 8.44 28.90
C ASP A 298 -4.10 8.48 29.31
N LYS A 299 -5.00 7.98 28.46
CA LYS A 299 -6.45 7.92 28.78
C LYS A 299 -6.79 6.99 29.94
N LEU A 300 -5.94 6.01 30.21
CA LEU A 300 -6.10 5.06 31.31
C LEU A 300 -5.29 5.45 32.56
N ARG A 301 -4.57 6.59 32.54
CA ARG A 301 -3.80 7.05 33.69
C ARG A 301 -4.73 7.33 34.87
N GLY A 302 -4.51 6.63 35.98
CA GLY A 302 -5.33 6.76 37.20
C GLY A 302 -6.66 6.01 37.16
N ALA A 303 -6.90 5.15 36.17
CA ALA A 303 -8.04 4.24 36.17
C ALA A 303 -7.76 3.04 37.10
N ASP A 304 -8.46 2.99 38.25
CA ASP A 304 -8.28 1.97 39.29
C ASP A 304 -8.97 0.61 38.98
N SER A 305 -9.06 0.15 37.73
CA SER A 305 -9.78 -1.11 37.44
C SER A 305 -9.09 -2.09 36.49
N GLU A 306 -9.34 -3.37 36.75
CA GLU A 306 -9.08 -4.54 35.88
C GLU A 306 -9.76 -4.43 34.49
N THR A 307 -10.52 -3.36 34.23
CA THR A 307 -11.31 -3.12 33.01
C THR A 307 -10.94 -1.81 32.30
N ALA A 308 -9.75 -1.27 32.57
CA ALA A 308 -9.25 -0.03 31.97
C ALA A 308 -9.36 -0.07 30.43
N ARG A 309 -10.29 0.73 29.89
CA ARG A 309 -10.63 0.80 28.46
C ARG A 309 -10.92 2.23 28.03
N THR A 310 -10.62 2.54 26.78
CA THR A 310 -10.86 3.86 26.18
C THR A 310 -11.75 3.72 24.95
N HIS A 311 -12.63 4.68 24.72
CA HIS A 311 -13.50 4.70 23.53
C HIS A 311 -12.72 5.20 22.32
N ILE A 312 -12.97 4.63 21.13
CA ILE A 312 -12.26 4.95 19.89
C ILE A 312 -12.27 6.44 19.55
N SER A 313 -13.38 7.15 19.79
CA SER A 313 -13.47 8.58 19.49
C SER A 313 -12.49 9.41 20.33
N GLY A 314 -12.36 9.08 21.63
CA GLY A 314 -11.45 9.78 22.53
C GLY A 314 -9.98 9.45 22.24
N LEU A 315 -9.72 8.21 21.83
CA LEU A 315 -8.40 7.77 21.39
C LEU A 315 -8.00 8.43 20.06
N ARG A 316 -8.87 8.41 19.05
CA ARG A 316 -8.66 9.07 17.75
C ARG A 316 -8.38 10.55 17.95
N HIS A 317 -9.22 11.25 18.71
CA HIS A 317 -9.03 12.67 18.96
C HIS A 317 -7.65 12.96 19.57
N TRP A 318 -7.20 12.15 20.53
CA TRP A 318 -5.88 12.29 21.13
C TRP A 318 -4.76 12.07 20.11
N VAL A 319 -4.80 10.97 19.35
CA VAL A 319 -3.73 10.60 18.41
C VAL A 319 -3.66 11.60 17.25
N VAL A 320 -4.80 11.95 16.66
CA VAL A 320 -4.89 12.90 15.55
C VAL A 320 -4.41 14.29 15.99
N HIS A 321 -4.82 14.75 17.17
CA HIS A 321 -4.34 16.04 17.70
C HIS A 321 -2.81 16.07 17.86
N LYS A 322 -2.17 14.95 18.17
CA LYS A 322 -0.71 14.89 18.37
C LYS A 322 0.07 14.71 17.07
N LEU A 323 -0.47 13.98 16.10
CA LEU A 323 0.27 13.56 14.92
C LEU A 323 -0.14 14.28 13.64
N ALA A 324 -1.32 14.90 13.55
CA ALA A 324 -1.79 15.51 12.30
C ALA A 324 -0.88 16.64 11.80
N ALA A 325 -0.22 17.39 12.70
CA ALA A 325 0.75 18.41 12.32
C ALA A 325 1.96 17.84 11.55
N VAL A 326 2.25 16.54 11.70
CA VAL A 326 3.39 15.85 11.08
C VAL A 326 2.93 14.89 9.97
N LEU A 327 1.79 14.23 10.14
CA LEU A 327 1.29 13.16 9.27
C LEU A 327 0.11 13.55 8.38
N ASP A 328 -0.32 14.82 8.45
CA ASP A 328 -1.56 15.33 7.90
C ASP A 328 -2.83 14.77 8.58
N ASP A 329 -3.95 15.44 8.34
CA ASP A 329 -5.25 15.07 8.89
C ASP A 329 -5.78 13.78 8.25
N PRO A 330 -6.24 12.79 9.04
CA PRO A 330 -6.84 11.59 8.49
C PRO A 330 -8.24 11.89 7.94
N SER A 331 -8.37 11.97 6.61
CA SER A 331 -9.64 12.15 5.91
C SER A 331 -10.39 10.81 5.77
N ALA A 332 -11.71 10.84 5.95
CA ALA A 332 -12.57 9.68 5.76
C ALA A 332 -12.98 9.45 4.30
N GLU A 333 -12.82 10.47 3.45
CA GLU A 333 -13.36 10.47 2.08
C GLU A 333 -12.32 10.06 1.02
N GLU A 334 -11.03 10.02 1.35
CA GLU A 334 -9.95 9.74 0.38
C GLU A 334 -9.10 8.49 0.70
N GLY A 335 -9.53 7.64 1.63
CA GLY A 335 -8.78 6.43 1.98
C GLY A 335 -7.47 6.72 2.73
N THR A 336 -7.35 7.88 3.36
CA THR A 336 -6.15 8.33 4.11
C THR A 336 -6.35 8.28 5.63
N ASP A 337 -7.31 7.50 6.14
CA ASP A 337 -7.57 7.33 7.58
C ASP A 337 -6.53 6.43 8.25
N TRP A 338 -5.29 6.92 8.28
CA TRP A 338 -4.12 6.23 8.80
C TRP A 338 -4.33 5.74 10.24
N PHE A 339 -5.16 6.41 11.04
CA PHE A 339 -5.49 5.96 12.39
C PHE A 339 -6.26 4.64 12.38
N ARG A 340 -7.32 4.54 11.57
CA ARG A 340 -8.13 3.32 11.47
C ARG A 340 -7.34 2.19 10.82
N ASP A 341 -6.55 2.52 9.81
CA ASP A 341 -5.72 1.56 9.08
C ASP A 341 -4.74 0.84 10.01
N ILE A 342 -3.99 1.59 10.82
CA ILE A 342 -3.03 1.03 11.77
C ILE A 342 -3.71 0.31 12.93
N LEU A 343 -4.88 0.79 13.36
CA LEU A 343 -5.62 0.16 14.44
C LEU A 343 -6.28 -1.17 14.01
N TRP A 344 -7.01 -1.21 12.88
CA TRP A 344 -7.81 -2.38 12.49
C TRP A 344 -8.25 -2.52 11.01
N ASP A 345 -8.18 -1.50 10.17
CA ASP A 345 -8.95 -1.46 8.90
C ASP A 345 -8.13 -1.82 7.63
N ARG A 346 -6.80 -1.88 7.71
CA ARG A 346 -5.96 -2.09 6.51
C ARG A 346 -5.70 -3.56 6.16
N LYS A 347 -5.37 -3.79 4.89
CA LYS A 347 -4.85 -5.07 4.34
C LYS A 347 -3.36 -5.24 4.70
N GLY A 348 -3.04 -5.36 5.99
CA GLY A 348 -1.67 -5.39 6.48
C GLY A 348 -1.58 -5.68 7.98
N PRO A 349 -0.40 -5.47 8.62
CA PRO A 349 -0.29 -5.53 10.06
C PRO A 349 -1.24 -4.48 10.68
N THR A 350 -1.96 -4.83 11.74
CA THR A 350 -2.68 -3.84 12.56
C THR A 350 -2.44 -4.15 14.03
N LEU A 351 -2.57 -3.14 14.90
CA LEU A 351 -2.41 -3.32 16.35
C LEU A 351 -3.37 -4.38 16.91
N THR A 352 -4.61 -4.41 16.41
CA THR A 352 -5.60 -5.42 16.82
C THR A 352 -5.29 -6.80 16.27
N PHE A 353 -4.76 -6.90 15.04
CA PHE A 353 -4.40 -8.18 14.43
C PHE A 353 -3.16 -8.82 15.08
N LEU A 354 -2.13 -8.02 15.36
CA LEU A 354 -0.96 -8.45 16.13
C LEU A 354 -1.35 -8.76 17.58
N GLY A 355 -2.35 -8.07 18.12
CA GLY A 355 -2.85 -8.29 19.47
C GLY A 355 -2.08 -7.50 20.51
N ASP A 356 -1.54 -6.35 20.11
CA ASP A 356 -1.04 -5.27 20.97
C ASP A 356 -2.21 -4.57 21.67
N VAL A 357 -3.34 -4.43 20.97
CA VAL A 357 -4.54 -3.77 21.47
C VAL A 357 -5.73 -4.71 21.32
N LEU A 358 -6.52 -4.81 22.39
CA LEU A 358 -7.76 -5.59 22.42
C LEU A 358 -8.92 -4.70 22.00
N ARG A 359 -9.63 -5.09 20.93
CA ARG A 359 -10.91 -4.49 20.55
C ARG A 359 -12.02 -5.10 21.39
N LEU A 360 -12.78 -4.26 22.08
CA LEU A 360 -13.92 -4.62 22.91
C LEU A 360 -15.23 -4.22 22.21
N ALA A 361 -16.37 -4.58 22.83
CA ALA A 361 -17.69 -4.18 22.34
C ALA A 361 -17.84 -2.64 22.32
N GLU A 362 -18.78 -2.16 21.50
CA GLU A 362 -19.20 -0.74 21.48
C GLU A 362 -18.07 0.26 21.19
N GLY A 363 -17.03 -0.15 20.46
CA GLY A 363 -15.93 0.74 20.08
C GLY A 363 -14.93 1.05 21.18
N TYR A 364 -14.91 0.26 22.26
CA TYR A 364 -13.88 0.35 23.30
C TYR A 364 -12.63 -0.46 22.95
N TYR A 365 -11.48 0.01 23.45
CA TYR A 365 -10.18 -0.61 23.27
C TYR A 365 -9.43 -0.66 24.60
N ALA A 366 -8.65 -1.71 24.81
CA ALA A 366 -7.81 -1.90 25.99
C ALA A 366 -6.41 -2.35 25.58
N PRO A 367 -5.37 -2.03 26.36
CA PRO A 367 -4.02 -2.52 26.09
C PRO A 367 -4.00 -4.04 26.30
N ALA A 368 -3.39 -4.78 25.37
CA ALA A 368 -3.22 -6.22 25.57
C ALA A 368 -2.14 -6.50 26.64
N PRO A 369 -2.24 -7.64 27.35
CA PRO A 369 -1.20 -8.10 28.27
C PRO A 369 0.15 -8.19 27.57
N THR A 370 1.19 -7.72 28.27
CA THR A 370 2.58 -7.75 27.78
C THR A 370 3.07 -9.19 27.74
N ARG A 371 3.68 -9.57 26.61
CA ARG A 371 4.32 -10.87 26.41
C ARG A 371 5.34 -10.79 25.27
N ALA A 372 6.29 -11.70 25.28
CA ALA A 372 7.31 -11.84 24.24
C ALA A 372 7.21 -13.20 23.55
N ILE A 373 7.53 -13.24 22.25
CA ILE A 373 7.60 -14.48 21.46
C ILE A 373 8.98 -14.56 20.83
N MET A 374 9.79 -15.53 21.26
CA MET A 374 11.16 -15.69 20.75
C MET A 374 11.15 -15.96 19.24
N THR A 375 11.95 -15.22 18.48
CA THR A 375 12.28 -15.50 17.07
C THR A 375 13.59 -16.27 16.97
N SER A 376 14.53 -15.99 17.88
CA SER A 376 15.84 -16.64 18.01
C SER A 376 16.25 -16.77 19.49
N GLU A 377 17.51 -17.08 19.79
CA GLU A 377 18.02 -17.10 21.17
C GLU A 377 18.19 -15.69 21.78
N SER A 378 18.26 -14.65 20.95
CA SER A 378 18.55 -13.26 21.36
C SER A 378 17.56 -12.22 20.85
N GLU A 379 16.53 -12.66 20.12
CA GLU A 379 15.46 -11.79 19.63
C GLU A 379 14.07 -12.32 20.01
N ALA A 380 13.16 -11.39 20.30
CA ALA A 380 11.76 -11.72 20.56
C ALA A 380 10.81 -10.63 20.04
N VAL A 381 9.68 -11.04 19.43
CA VAL A 381 8.59 -10.12 19.13
C VAL A 381 7.91 -9.70 20.44
N LEU A 382 7.78 -8.40 20.66
CA LEU A 382 7.06 -7.82 21.79
C LEU A 382 5.60 -7.55 21.42
N ILE A 383 4.68 -8.19 22.13
CA ILE A 383 3.25 -7.93 22.01
C ILE A 383 2.76 -7.24 23.27
N SER A 384 2.42 -5.96 23.16
CA SER A 384 1.97 -5.17 24.31
C SER A 384 1.20 -3.93 23.90
N GLY A 385 0.16 -3.58 24.66
CA GLY A 385 -0.51 -2.28 24.52
C GLY A 385 0.23 -1.13 25.20
N LYS A 386 1.32 -1.41 25.94
CA LYS A 386 2.10 -0.39 26.65
C LYS A 386 3.02 0.38 25.68
N PRO A 387 3.26 1.67 25.94
CA PRO A 387 4.22 2.47 25.19
C PRO A 387 5.62 1.88 25.22
N SER A 388 6.40 2.13 24.17
CA SER A 388 7.74 1.59 23.96
C SER A 388 8.73 2.10 25.00
N ARG A 389 8.60 3.36 25.45
CA ARG A 389 9.43 3.93 26.53
C ARG A 389 9.42 3.12 27.82
N VAL A 390 8.31 2.44 28.15
CA VAL A 390 8.23 1.57 29.35
C VAL A 390 9.28 0.45 29.32
N PHE A 391 9.62 -0.05 28.13
CA PHE A 391 10.58 -1.13 27.94
C PHE A 391 12.00 -0.59 27.77
N LEU A 392 12.14 0.53 27.07
CA LEU A 392 13.42 1.22 26.88
C LEU A 392 13.98 1.72 28.22
N ASP A 393 13.13 2.33 29.06
CA ASP A 393 13.49 2.78 30.41
C ASP A 393 13.84 1.61 31.35
N ALA A 394 13.33 0.41 31.05
CA ALA A 394 13.69 -0.83 31.74
C ALA A 394 15.03 -1.42 31.27
N GLY A 395 15.68 -0.82 30.26
CA GLY A 395 16.98 -1.25 29.74
C GLY A 395 16.91 -2.24 28.57
N LEU A 396 15.73 -2.50 28.02
CA LEU A 396 15.58 -3.37 26.85
C LEU A 396 15.87 -2.60 25.56
N SER A 397 16.54 -3.25 24.60
CA SER A 397 16.71 -2.72 23.24
C SER A 397 15.51 -3.09 22.38
N LEU A 398 14.86 -2.08 21.79
CA LEU A 398 13.75 -2.29 20.85
C LEU A 398 14.13 -1.85 19.45
N GLU A 399 13.80 -2.71 18.49
CA GLU A 399 13.79 -2.44 17.07
C GLU A 399 12.36 -2.35 16.54
N PHE A 400 12.11 -1.36 15.70
CA PHE A 400 10.79 -1.06 15.15
C PHE A 400 10.76 -1.49 13.68
N ARG A 401 9.85 -2.41 13.36
CA ARG A 401 9.63 -2.92 12.01
C ARG A 401 8.23 -2.50 11.52
N GLY A 402 7.98 -1.20 11.47
CA GLY A 402 6.64 -0.62 11.27
C GLY A 402 5.82 -0.70 12.56
N ILE A 403 4.64 -1.33 12.53
CA ILE A 403 3.82 -1.52 13.74
C ILE A 403 4.49 -2.45 14.75
N ALA A 404 5.19 -3.48 14.25
CA ALA A 404 5.81 -4.52 15.07
C ALA A 404 7.04 -3.99 15.84
N ARG A 405 7.23 -4.49 17.06
CA ARG A 405 8.39 -4.22 17.90
C ARG A 405 9.12 -5.53 18.20
N VAL A 406 10.42 -5.53 17.99
CA VAL A 406 11.30 -6.67 18.25
C VAL A 406 12.27 -6.26 19.35
N ILE A 407 12.29 -7.02 20.44
CA ILE A 407 13.32 -6.92 21.45
C ILE A 407 14.56 -7.60 20.89
N THR A 408 15.68 -6.89 20.86
CA THR A 408 16.97 -7.38 20.36
C THR A 408 17.97 -7.55 21.49
N ASN A 409 19.01 -8.36 21.27
CA ASN A 409 20.09 -8.63 22.22
C ASN A 409 19.61 -9.05 23.62
N THR A 410 18.48 -9.77 23.69
CA THR A 410 17.87 -10.17 24.96
C THR A 410 17.45 -11.64 24.89
N SER A 411 17.94 -12.42 25.85
CA SER A 411 17.64 -13.84 26.00
C SER A 411 16.28 -14.08 26.67
N ARG A 412 15.78 -15.31 26.55
CA ARG A 412 14.55 -15.75 27.23
C ARG A 412 14.60 -15.56 28.75
N ASP A 413 15.76 -15.73 29.39
CA ASP A 413 15.86 -15.63 30.85
C ASP A 413 15.91 -14.16 31.30
N GLU A 414 16.61 -13.29 30.56
CA GLU A 414 16.57 -11.85 30.80
C GLU A 414 15.14 -11.28 30.66
N LEU A 415 14.37 -11.74 29.67
CA LEU A 415 12.95 -11.35 29.55
C LEU A 415 12.12 -11.69 30.80
N LYS A 416 12.40 -12.83 31.44
CA LYS A 416 11.72 -13.21 32.70
C LYS A 416 12.16 -12.32 33.85
N ASP A 417 13.43 -11.92 33.90
CA ASP A 417 13.95 -11.00 34.92
C ASP A 417 13.32 -9.60 34.80
N HIS A 418 12.85 -9.23 33.61
CA HIS A 418 12.04 -8.04 33.34
C HIS A 418 10.51 -8.25 33.53
N ASP A 419 10.08 -9.37 34.13
CA ASP A 419 8.67 -9.73 34.30
C ASP A 419 7.88 -9.78 32.98
N ILE A 420 8.52 -10.12 31.85
CA ILE A 420 7.88 -10.29 30.55
C ILE A 420 7.67 -11.78 30.28
N PRO A 421 6.41 -12.28 30.32
CA PRO A 421 6.12 -13.67 30.03
C PRO A 421 6.49 -14.03 28.60
N VAL A 422 7.18 -15.16 28.43
CA VAL A 422 7.51 -15.70 27.10
C VAL A 422 6.44 -16.70 26.67
N GLN A 423 5.67 -16.35 25.65
CA GLN A 423 4.65 -17.19 25.03
C GLN A 423 5.26 -18.05 23.91
N SER A 424 4.75 -19.26 23.71
CA SER A 424 5.13 -20.05 22.54
C SER A 424 4.60 -19.42 21.26
N ARG A 425 5.35 -19.55 20.17
CA ARG A 425 5.00 -18.98 18.88
C ARG A 425 3.70 -19.58 18.35
N GLU A 426 3.54 -20.90 18.47
CA GLU A 426 2.38 -21.66 18.01
C GLU A 426 1.11 -21.29 18.77
N GLU A 427 1.22 -20.97 20.06
CA GLU A 427 0.09 -20.46 20.86
C GLU A 427 -0.28 -19.03 20.45
N TYR A 428 0.72 -18.16 20.24
CA TYR A 428 0.49 -16.78 19.82
C TYR A 428 -0.25 -16.69 18.48
N VAL A 429 0.20 -17.45 17.48
CA VAL A 429 -0.43 -17.46 16.15
C VAL A 429 -1.76 -18.23 16.12
N GLY A 430 -2.02 -19.03 17.16
CA GLY A 430 -3.25 -19.81 17.31
C GLY A 430 -3.25 -21.14 16.53
N ILE A 431 -2.08 -21.75 16.33
CA ILE A 431 -1.94 -23.07 15.67
C ILE A 431 -2.19 -24.23 16.64
N ASN A 432 -1.85 -24.07 17.93
CA ASN A 432 -2.03 -25.13 18.95
C ASN A 432 -3.47 -25.65 19.12
N GLY A 433 -4.47 -24.92 18.63
CA GLY A 433 -5.89 -25.32 18.67
C GLY A 433 -6.48 -25.70 17.32
N LEU A 434 -5.66 -25.86 16.28
CA LEU A 434 -6.09 -26.25 14.94
C LEU A 434 -5.77 -27.74 14.72
N GLU A 435 -6.77 -28.51 14.32
CA GLU A 435 -6.65 -29.96 14.17
C GLU A 435 -6.42 -30.38 12.70
N LEU A 436 -6.86 -29.59 11.73
CA LEU A 436 -6.88 -29.93 10.30
C LEU A 436 -5.61 -29.53 9.54
N PHE A 437 -4.47 -30.18 9.83
CA PHE A 437 -3.19 -29.94 9.14
C PHE A 437 -2.67 -31.10 8.30
N THR A 438 -3.15 -32.32 8.55
CA THR A 438 -2.70 -33.53 7.85
C THR A 438 -3.87 -34.27 7.22
N GLU A 439 -3.56 -35.20 6.30
CA GLU A 439 -4.57 -36.07 5.72
C GLU A 439 -5.26 -36.94 6.78
N GLU A 440 -4.50 -37.48 7.74
CA GLU A 440 -5.05 -38.30 8.83
C GLU A 440 -6.04 -37.50 9.67
N ALA A 441 -5.72 -36.23 9.95
CA ALA A 441 -6.63 -35.36 10.68
C ALA A 441 -7.89 -35.03 9.89
N LEU A 442 -7.80 -34.89 8.56
CA LEU A 442 -8.96 -34.72 7.68
C LEU A 442 -9.85 -35.98 7.70
N VAL A 443 -9.27 -37.17 7.64
CA VAL A 443 -10.00 -38.45 7.78
C VAL A 443 -10.72 -38.51 9.12
N GLU A 444 -10.02 -38.20 10.22
CA GLU A 444 -10.60 -38.22 11.56
C GLU A 444 -11.72 -37.18 11.71
N PHE A 445 -11.54 -35.98 11.15
CA PHE A 445 -12.56 -34.95 11.11
C PHE A 445 -13.81 -35.42 10.36
N VAL A 446 -13.65 -35.95 9.14
CA VAL A 446 -14.75 -36.50 8.33
C VAL A 446 -15.50 -37.64 9.03
N ALA A 447 -14.79 -38.45 9.82
CA ALA A 447 -15.39 -39.53 10.58
C ALA A 447 -16.20 -39.05 11.80
N LYS A 448 -15.80 -37.93 12.42
CA LYS A 448 -16.42 -37.41 13.65
C LYS A 448 -17.57 -36.42 13.41
N GLN A 449 -17.55 -35.69 12.30
CA GLN A 449 -18.53 -34.64 12.07
C GLN A 449 -19.92 -35.19 11.70
N PRO A 450 -21.00 -34.48 12.08
CA PRO A 450 -22.36 -34.78 11.61
C PRO A 450 -22.43 -34.74 10.09
N ARG A 451 -23.13 -35.72 9.50
CA ARG A 451 -23.36 -35.80 8.06
C ARG A 451 -24.77 -35.32 7.74
N GLU A 452 -24.86 -34.45 6.75
CA GLU A 452 -26.14 -34.02 6.17
C GLU A 452 -26.24 -34.53 4.74
N ASN A 453 -27.46 -34.62 4.21
CA ASN A 453 -27.66 -35.03 2.82
C ASN A 453 -27.08 -33.98 1.88
N TRP A 454 -26.34 -34.40 0.84
CA TRP A 454 -25.86 -33.48 -0.17
C TRP A 454 -27.03 -32.79 -0.88
N GLY A 455 -27.08 -31.46 -0.82
CA GLY A 455 -28.11 -30.64 -1.45
C GLY A 455 -27.50 -29.36 -2.00
N GLN A 456 -26.76 -29.47 -3.11
CA GLN A 456 -26.17 -28.30 -3.78
C GLN A 456 -27.28 -27.38 -4.29
N ASP A 457 -27.16 -26.08 -3.97
CA ASP A 457 -28.00 -25.02 -4.54
C ASP A 457 -27.27 -24.32 -5.71
N THR A 458 -27.98 -23.53 -6.52
CA THR A 458 -27.42 -22.88 -7.71
C THR A 458 -26.24 -21.96 -7.40
N ASP A 459 -26.25 -21.34 -6.22
CA ASP A 459 -25.31 -20.27 -5.87
C ASP A 459 -24.02 -20.76 -5.21
N TRP A 460 -23.86 -22.08 -5.09
CA TRP A 460 -22.69 -22.68 -4.47
C TRP A 460 -21.48 -22.56 -5.38
N GLU A 461 -20.33 -22.27 -4.79
CA GLU A 461 -19.09 -22.11 -5.52
C GLU A 461 -18.11 -23.23 -5.17
N ALA A 462 -17.58 -23.87 -6.20
CA ALA A 462 -16.66 -24.98 -6.08
C ALA A 462 -15.23 -24.48 -5.85
N TYR A 463 -14.49 -25.17 -4.98
CA TYR A 463 -13.03 -25.05 -4.96
C TYR A 463 -12.45 -25.86 -6.12
N THR A 464 -11.76 -25.22 -7.06
CA THR A 464 -11.29 -25.86 -8.31
C THR A 464 -9.79 -26.24 -8.28
N GLY A 465 -9.12 -26.00 -7.15
CA GLY A 465 -7.65 -26.09 -7.06
C GLY A 465 -6.94 -24.98 -7.83
N ARG A 466 -7.66 -23.92 -8.18
CA ARG A 466 -7.15 -22.62 -8.63
C ARG A 466 -7.48 -21.58 -7.56
N TYR A 467 -6.92 -20.39 -7.68
CA TYR A 467 -7.06 -19.35 -6.66
C TYR A 467 -8.54 -19.01 -6.38
N GLY A 468 -9.04 -19.40 -5.20
CA GLY A 468 -10.39 -19.08 -4.71
C GLY A 468 -11.47 -20.12 -5.00
N PHE A 469 -12.72 -19.73 -4.80
CA PHE A 469 -13.92 -20.52 -5.11
C PHE A 469 -14.59 -19.94 -6.36
N GLN A 470 -15.15 -20.80 -7.21
CA GLN A 470 -15.68 -20.42 -8.51
C GLN A 470 -17.10 -20.94 -8.73
N HIS A 471 -17.94 -20.09 -9.28
CA HIS A 471 -19.33 -20.41 -9.62
C HIS A 471 -19.39 -21.21 -10.93
N GLU A 472 -20.32 -22.16 -11.03
CA GLU A 472 -20.56 -23.02 -12.21
C GLU A 472 -19.35 -23.84 -12.71
N GLU A 473 -18.28 -23.93 -11.94
CA GLU A 473 -17.09 -24.70 -12.28
C GLU A 473 -17.09 -26.09 -11.62
N ASN A 474 -16.36 -27.03 -12.23
CA ASN A 474 -16.21 -28.37 -11.66
C ASN A 474 -15.28 -28.31 -10.43
N PRO A 475 -15.66 -28.88 -9.28
CA PRO A 475 -14.79 -28.92 -8.13
C PRO A 475 -13.52 -29.74 -8.40
N LEU A 476 -12.46 -29.42 -7.67
CA LEU A 476 -11.37 -30.34 -7.44
C LEU A 476 -11.91 -31.53 -6.63
N GLU A 477 -12.05 -32.67 -7.30
CA GLU A 477 -12.35 -33.94 -6.66
C GLU A 477 -11.05 -34.68 -6.37
N VAL A 478 -10.85 -35.04 -5.11
CA VAL A 478 -9.70 -35.85 -4.67
C VAL A 478 -10.18 -37.11 -3.98
N GLN A 479 -9.35 -38.14 -3.97
CA GLN A 479 -9.65 -39.41 -3.34
C GLN A 479 -8.66 -39.64 -2.19
N GLN A 480 -9.19 -39.94 -1.00
CA GLN A 480 -8.40 -40.35 0.16
C GLN A 480 -7.94 -41.81 0.00
N ASP A 481 -6.93 -42.21 0.77
CA ASP A 481 -6.41 -43.60 0.78
C ASP A 481 -7.50 -44.66 1.09
N ASN A 482 -8.54 -44.30 1.84
CA ASN A 482 -9.66 -45.17 2.16
C ASN A 482 -10.74 -45.26 1.05
N GLY A 483 -10.45 -44.71 -0.13
CA GLY A 483 -11.34 -44.70 -1.29
C GLY A 483 -12.40 -43.59 -1.31
N THR A 484 -12.55 -42.81 -0.23
CA THR A 484 -13.54 -41.73 -0.13
C THR A 484 -13.17 -40.56 -1.03
N LYS A 485 -14.12 -40.10 -1.86
CA LYS A 485 -13.95 -38.90 -2.68
C LYS A 485 -14.43 -37.65 -1.95
N LEU A 486 -13.67 -36.57 -2.07
CA LEU A 486 -13.90 -35.29 -1.43
C LEU A 486 -13.93 -34.16 -2.45
N SER A 487 -14.81 -33.18 -2.24
CA SER A 487 -14.73 -31.86 -2.87
C SER A 487 -15.19 -30.76 -1.92
N PHE A 488 -14.68 -29.54 -2.10
CA PHE A 488 -14.93 -28.44 -1.16
C PHE A 488 -15.66 -27.29 -1.81
N TRP A 489 -16.60 -26.72 -1.06
CA TRP A 489 -17.57 -25.78 -1.56
C TRP A 489 -17.74 -24.61 -0.60
N ARG A 490 -17.88 -23.42 -1.18
CA ARG A 490 -18.29 -22.20 -0.49
C ARG A 490 -19.77 -21.99 -0.76
N VAL A 491 -20.51 -21.72 0.32
CA VAL A 491 -21.93 -21.44 0.30
C VAL A 491 -22.12 -19.99 0.73
N PRO A 492 -22.35 -19.08 -0.23
CA PRO A 492 -22.64 -17.69 0.08
C PRO A 492 -23.89 -17.58 0.96
N VAL A 493 -23.87 -16.68 1.94
CA VAL A 493 -25.02 -16.40 2.81
C VAL A 493 -25.42 -14.94 2.62
N GLU A 494 -26.65 -14.70 2.17
CA GLU A 494 -27.17 -13.37 1.79
C GLU A 494 -26.94 -12.29 2.86
N TYR A 495 -27.09 -12.65 4.14
CA TYR A 495 -26.88 -11.77 5.29
C TYR A 495 -25.97 -12.43 6.34
N GLY A 496 -24.78 -12.85 5.94
CA GLY A 496 -23.87 -13.52 6.86
C GLY A 496 -22.46 -13.71 6.35
N THR A 497 -21.67 -14.47 7.12
CA THR A 497 -20.38 -14.96 6.67
C THR A 497 -20.60 -16.23 5.85
N ASP A 498 -19.91 -16.35 4.72
CA ASP A 498 -19.90 -17.57 3.92
C ASP A 498 -19.69 -18.81 4.79
N THR A 499 -20.46 -19.85 4.49
CA THR A 499 -20.26 -21.17 5.09
C THR A 499 -19.50 -22.07 4.14
N TYR A 500 -18.87 -23.11 4.66
CA TYR A 500 -18.02 -24.00 3.89
C TYR A 500 -18.45 -25.43 4.10
N GLN A 501 -18.62 -26.17 3.00
CA GLN A 501 -19.13 -27.54 3.01
C GLN A 501 -18.14 -28.46 2.29
N LEU A 502 -17.82 -29.58 2.93
CA LEU A 502 -17.06 -30.66 2.33
C LEU A 502 -18.05 -31.72 1.85
N LYS A 503 -18.11 -31.94 0.53
CA LYS A 503 -18.80 -33.07 -0.08
C LYS A 503 -17.99 -34.33 0.18
N VAL A 504 -18.64 -35.37 0.70
CA VAL A 504 -18.04 -36.66 1.01
C VAL A 504 -18.80 -37.75 0.28
N MET A 505 -18.12 -38.50 -0.57
CA MET A 505 -18.68 -39.64 -1.29
C MET A 505 -17.87 -40.91 -0.96
N PRO A 506 -18.36 -41.76 -0.05
CA PRO A 506 -17.72 -43.02 0.29
C PRO A 506 -17.58 -43.94 -0.93
N GLU A 507 -16.52 -44.76 -0.99
CA GLU A 507 -16.22 -45.63 -2.14
C GLU A 507 -17.39 -46.56 -2.52
N GLU A 508 -18.08 -47.12 -1.52
CA GLU A 508 -19.16 -48.09 -1.71
C GLU A 508 -20.58 -47.46 -1.65
N SER A 509 -20.69 -46.13 -1.75
CA SER A 509 -21.98 -45.43 -1.60
C SER A 509 -22.29 -44.48 -2.75
N ASP A 510 -23.48 -44.63 -3.33
CA ASP A 510 -24.00 -43.70 -4.34
C ASP A 510 -24.59 -42.43 -3.71
N SER A 511 -24.69 -42.34 -2.38
CA SER A 511 -25.20 -41.17 -1.69
C SER A 511 -24.07 -40.28 -1.20
N ALA A 512 -23.96 -39.08 -1.78
CA ALA A 512 -23.09 -38.04 -1.26
C ALA A 512 -23.65 -37.43 0.03
N ALA A 513 -22.76 -37.19 0.99
CA ALA A 513 -23.04 -36.42 2.20
C ALA A 513 -22.31 -35.07 2.15
N MET A 514 -22.77 -34.10 2.93
CA MET A 514 -22.03 -32.88 3.23
C MET A 514 -21.66 -32.80 4.70
N ILE A 515 -20.51 -32.21 4.96
CA ILE A 515 -19.97 -31.92 6.29
C ILE A 515 -19.61 -30.45 6.36
N SER A 516 -20.10 -29.75 7.39
CA SER A 516 -19.76 -28.35 7.61
C SER A 516 -18.33 -28.18 8.11
N VAL A 517 -17.61 -27.25 7.49
CA VAL A 517 -16.23 -26.90 7.83
C VAL A 517 -16.23 -25.50 8.45
N PRO A 518 -15.76 -25.34 9.70
CA PRO A 518 -15.59 -24.02 10.30
C PRO A 518 -14.70 -23.11 9.44
N SER A 519 -15.10 -21.86 9.25
CA SER A 519 -14.42 -20.90 8.35
C SER A 519 -12.93 -20.72 8.63
N ARG A 520 -12.49 -20.90 9.89
CA ARG A 520 -11.08 -20.87 10.30
C ARG A 520 -10.21 -21.93 9.61
N TYR A 521 -10.80 -23.04 9.18
CA TYR A 521 -10.11 -24.14 8.52
C TYR A 521 -10.14 -24.07 7.00
N ARG A 522 -10.89 -23.13 6.39
CA ARG A 522 -11.12 -23.12 4.92
C ARG A 522 -9.84 -23.21 4.10
N LYS A 523 -8.81 -22.41 4.43
CA LYS A 523 -7.54 -22.38 3.69
C LYS A 523 -6.72 -23.64 3.93
N HIS A 524 -6.76 -24.20 5.14
CA HIS A 524 -6.07 -25.44 5.47
C HIS A 524 -6.66 -26.62 4.68
N VAL A 525 -8.00 -26.69 4.60
CA VAL A 525 -8.68 -27.71 3.79
C VAL A 525 -8.34 -27.56 2.31
N CYS A 526 -8.34 -26.34 1.75
CA CYS A 526 -7.88 -26.12 0.37
C CYS A 526 -6.46 -26.66 0.12
N LEU A 527 -5.50 -26.35 1.01
CA LEU A 527 -4.12 -26.82 0.87
C LEU A 527 -4.01 -28.35 1.00
N LEU A 528 -4.80 -28.97 1.88
CA LEU A 528 -4.87 -30.43 1.98
C LEU A 528 -5.40 -31.06 0.69
N LEU A 529 -6.49 -30.54 0.14
CA LEU A 529 -7.05 -31.05 -1.11
C LEU A 529 -6.09 -30.84 -2.28
N ASP A 530 -5.39 -29.72 -2.35
CA ASP A 530 -4.36 -29.49 -3.36
C ASP A 530 -3.25 -30.55 -3.26
N SER A 531 -2.77 -30.84 -2.06
CA SER A 531 -1.77 -31.89 -1.81
C SER A 531 -2.27 -33.27 -2.25
N LEU A 532 -3.50 -33.66 -1.85
CA LEU A 532 -4.13 -34.93 -2.24
C LEU A 532 -4.39 -35.03 -3.74
N GLY A 533 -4.67 -33.90 -4.39
CA GLY A 533 -4.86 -33.79 -5.83
C GLY A 533 -3.56 -33.76 -6.64
N GLY A 534 -2.39 -33.93 -5.99
CA GLY A 534 -1.08 -33.90 -6.63
C GLY A 534 -0.62 -32.50 -7.07
N ARG A 535 -1.21 -31.44 -6.51
CA ARG A 535 -0.91 -30.03 -6.77
C ARG A 535 -0.39 -29.33 -5.52
N GLN A 536 0.55 -29.95 -4.83
CA GLN A 536 1.08 -29.40 -3.59
C GLN A 536 1.62 -27.98 -3.79
N GLN A 537 1.09 -27.02 -3.04
CA GLN A 537 1.51 -25.62 -3.08
C GLN A 537 2.95 -25.46 -2.54
N HIS A 538 3.57 -24.33 -2.89
CA HIS A 538 4.99 -24.10 -2.66
C HIS A 538 5.26 -22.83 -1.83
N VAL A 539 6.23 -22.96 -0.91
CA VAL A 539 6.84 -21.84 -0.20
C VAL A 539 8.33 -21.84 -0.50
N ASP A 540 8.85 -20.78 -1.11
CA ASP A 540 10.28 -20.65 -1.40
C ASP A 540 10.88 -19.51 -0.56
N LEU A 541 11.93 -19.83 0.19
CA LEU A 541 12.74 -18.84 0.90
C LEU A 541 14.03 -18.62 0.11
N GLN A 542 14.09 -17.49 -0.59
CA GLN A 542 15.22 -17.09 -1.42
C GLN A 542 16.06 -16.03 -0.72
N THR A 543 17.38 -16.13 -0.82
CA THR A 543 18.29 -15.05 -0.39
C THR A 543 18.02 -13.81 -1.24
N GLY A 544 17.59 -12.72 -0.61
CA GLY A 544 17.45 -11.42 -1.27
C GLY A 544 18.79 -10.69 -1.25
N THR A 545 19.11 -10.09 -0.11
CA THR A 545 20.42 -9.49 0.19
C THR A 545 21.08 -10.25 1.34
N GLN A 546 22.30 -9.89 1.75
CA GLN A 546 22.95 -10.54 2.91
C GLN A 546 22.12 -10.43 4.21
N GLU A 547 21.22 -9.44 4.30
CA GLU A 547 20.43 -9.17 5.50
C GLU A 547 18.96 -9.59 5.38
N ASN A 548 18.50 -9.90 4.17
CA ASN A 548 17.07 -10.13 3.88
C ASN A 548 16.81 -11.41 3.09
N VAL A 549 15.68 -12.05 3.40
CA VAL A 549 15.15 -13.22 2.71
C VAL A 549 13.80 -12.85 2.11
N ILE A 550 13.56 -13.29 0.88
CA ILE A 550 12.27 -13.18 0.20
C ILE A 550 11.50 -14.48 0.39
N VAL A 551 10.31 -14.38 0.97
CA VAL A 551 9.36 -15.48 1.14
C VAL A 551 8.35 -15.42 0.01
N ASN A 552 8.39 -16.40 -0.88
CA ASN A 552 7.45 -16.54 -1.99
C ASN A 552 6.42 -17.60 -1.66
N CYS A 553 5.13 -17.29 -1.82
CA CYS A 553 4.04 -18.26 -1.74
C CYS A 553 3.23 -18.22 -3.04
N ASP A 554 2.94 -19.36 -3.65
CA ASP A 554 1.99 -19.47 -4.77
C ASP A 554 0.51 -19.51 -4.31
N PHE A 555 0.28 -19.37 -3.00
CA PHE A 555 -1.04 -19.33 -2.37
C PHE A 555 -1.13 -18.21 -1.35
N ALA A 556 -2.35 -17.78 -1.02
CA ALA A 556 -2.61 -16.83 0.06
C ALA A 556 -2.50 -17.50 1.44
N PRO A 557 -1.49 -17.20 2.29
CA PRO A 557 -1.28 -17.92 3.53
C PRO A 557 -2.47 -17.85 4.50
N PRO A 558 -2.69 -18.89 5.33
CA PRO A 558 -3.68 -18.84 6.39
C PRO A 558 -3.39 -17.76 7.43
N ARG A 559 -4.42 -17.40 8.19
CA ARG A 559 -4.36 -16.31 9.18
C ARG A 559 -3.20 -16.47 10.19
N PRO A 560 -2.88 -17.67 10.72
CA PRO A 560 -1.74 -17.84 11.62
C PRO A 560 -0.38 -17.49 10.97
N GLN A 561 -0.12 -17.96 9.74
CA GLN A 561 1.10 -17.67 8.99
C GLN A 561 1.21 -16.17 8.69
N MET A 562 0.12 -15.55 8.23
CA MET A 562 0.08 -14.09 8.02
C MET A 562 0.34 -13.31 9.31
N ARG A 563 -0.21 -13.75 10.44
CA ARG A 563 0.04 -13.13 11.75
C ARG A 563 1.51 -13.22 12.13
N TRP A 564 2.16 -14.36 11.86
CA TRP A 564 3.57 -14.51 12.15
C TRP A 564 4.45 -13.62 11.26
N LEU A 565 4.20 -13.62 9.95
CA LEU A 565 4.89 -12.74 9.00
C LEU A 565 4.83 -11.28 9.46
N TYR A 566 3.65 -10.78 9.79
CA TYR A 566 3.49 -9.41 10.27
C TYR A 566 4.12 -9.17 11.64
N ALA A 567 4.12 -10.15 12.54
CA ALA A 567 4.74 -10.06 13.86
C ALA A 567 6.27 -9.91 13.78
N VAL A 568 6.92 -10.59 12.84
CA VAL A 568 8.37 -10.44 12.59
C VAL A 568 8.72 -9.22 11.74
N GLY A 569 7.71 -8.45 11.31
CA GLY A 569 7.88 -7.24 10.51
C GLY A 569 8.08 -7.50 9.03
N ALA A 570 7.50 -8.57 8.48
CA ALA A 570 7.52 -8.84 7.05
C ALA A 570 6.89 -7.70 6.23
N GLU A 571 7.56 -7.31 5.15
CA GLU A 571 7.10 -6.29 4.21
C GLU A 571 6.50 -6.98 2.99
N TRP A 572 5.27 -6.60 2.62
CA TRP A 572 4.65 -7.09 1.40
C TRP A 572 5.33 -6.44 0.18
N LEU A 573 5.72 -7.25 -0.79
CA LEU A 573 6.25 -6.76 -2.07
C LEU A 573 5.14 -6.87 -3.11
N GLU A 574 4.69 -5.74 -3.65
CA GLU A 574 3.80 -5.75 -4.81
C GLU A 574 4.57 -6.33 -6.00
N THR A 575 4.06 -7.43 -6.56
CA THR A 575 4.68 -8.06 -7.74
C THR A 575 3.65 -8.31 -8.83
N SER A 576 4.13 -8.28 -10.07
CA SER A 576 3.40 -8.71 -11.27
C SER A 576 3.35 -10.23 -11.43
N SER A 577 4.00 -10.99 -10.54
CA SER A 577 4.10 -12.43 -10.60
C SER A 577 2.86 -13.13 -10.03
N GLN A 578 2.61 -14.39 -10.41
CA GLN A 578 1.56 -15.22 -9.81
C GLN A 578 1.85 -15.60 -8.34
N MET A 579 2.99 -15.15 -7.78
CA MET A 579 3.40 -15.45 -6.40
C MET A 579 3.24 -14.24 -5.50
N LEU A 580 2.80 -14.51 -4.28
CA LEU A 580 2.72 -13.56 -3.19
C LEU A 580 4.09 -13.49 -2.50
N GLN A 581 4.65 -12.29 -2.34
CA GLN A 581 6.02 -12.12 -1.87
C GLN A 581 6.11 -11.25 -0.62
N TRP A 582 6.94 -11.66 0.33
CA TRP A 582 7.27 -10.88 1.51
C TRP A 582 8.78 -10.79 1.72
N ARG A 583 9.29 -9.59 2.02
CA ARG A 583 10.65 -9.39 2.50
C ARG A 583 10.69 -9.51 4.01
N ILE A 584 11.57 -10.38 4.52
CA ILE A 584 11.85 -10.54 5.96
C ILE A 584 13.35 -10.41 6.19
N ARG A 585 13.76 -10.17 7.44
CA ARG A 585 15.16 -10.28 7.83
C ARG A 585 15.62 -11.74 7.86
N ALA A 586 16.89 -11.96 7.54
CA ALA A 586 17.51 -13.29 7.52
C ALA A 586 17.38 -14.02 8.86
N GLU A 587 17.51 -13.31 9.98
CA GLU A 587 17.40 -13.85 11.34
C GLU A 587 16.00 -14.42 11.64
N SER A 588 14.97 -13.93 10.95
CA SER A 588 13.59 -14.40 11.09
C SER A 588 13.24 -15.58 10.16
N ALA A 589 14.11 -15.92 9.20
CA ALA A 589 13.81 -16.90 8.15
C ALA A 589 13.49 -18.29 8.69
N GLU A 590 14.34 -18.82 9.59
CA GLU A 590 14.12 -20.12 10.20
C GLU A 590 12.83 -20.12 11.05
N SER A 591 12.53 -18.99 11.70
CA SER A 591 11.30 -18.88 12.47
C SER A 591 10.04 -18.87 11.60
N VAL A 592 10.09 -18.20 10.45
CA VAL A 592 9.00 -18.20 9.46
C VAL A 592 8.83 -19.60 8.85
N LYS A 593 9.91 -20.23 8.40
CA LYS A 593 9.92 -21.58 7.86
C LYS A 593 9.25 -22.58 8.79
N ASN A 594 9.57 -22.55 10.08
CA ASN A 594 8.98 -23.46 11.07
C ASN A 594 7.46 -23.33 11.22
N ILE A 595 6.90 -22.13 11.02
CA ILE A 595 5.45 -21.89 11.07
C ILE A 595 4.76 -22.30 9.77
N PHE A 596 5.44 -22.16 8.63
CA PHE A 596 4.94 -22.66 7.35
C PHE A 596 5.04 -24.18 7.22
N ALA A 597 6.03 -24.82 7.87
CA ALA A 597 6.21 -26.27 7.87
C ALA A 597 5.04 -27.04 8.53
N GLN A 598 4.14 -26.34 9.24
CA GLN A 598 2.90 -26.91 9.78
C GLN A 598 1.81 -27.06 8.71
N LEU A 599 1.97 -26.47 7.53
CA LEU A 599 1.03 -26.58 6.41
C LEU A 599 1.41 -27.75 5.49
N PRO A 600 0.42 -28.35 4.78
CA PRO A 600 0.68 -29.39 3.79
C PRO A 600 1.23 -28.79 2.48
N VAL A 601 2.37 -28.12 2.57
CA VAL A 601 3.05 -27.43 1.46
C VAL A 601 4.47 -27.95 1.32
N SER A 602 5.04 -27.78 0.14
CA SER A 602 6.48 -28.01 -0.08
C SER A 602 7.24 -26.74 0.28
N ILE A 603 8.38 -26.88 0.96
CA ILE A 603 9.22 -25.74 1.33
C ILE A 603 10.61 -25.93 0.76
N THR A 604 11.04 -25.01 -0.09
CA THR A 604 12.44 -24.90 -0.53
C THR A 604 13.11 -23.80 0.28
N ASN A 605 14.33 -24.08 0.74
CA ASN A 605 15.14 -23.13 1.49
C ASN A 605 16.48 -22.94 0.79
N ASN A 606 16.60 -21.87 0.02
CA ASN A 606 17.80 -21.50 -0.73
C ASN A 606 18.63 -20.42 0.00
N THR A 607 18.35 -20.18 1.29
CA THR A 607 18.96 -19.15 2.14
C THR A 607 20.40 -19.42 2.52
#